data_AF-A0ABD4QNI1-F1
#
_entry.id   AF-A0ABD4QNI1-F1
#
_cell.length_a   1.000
_cell.length_b   1.000
_cell.length_c   1.000
_cell.angle_alpha   90.00
_cell.angle_beta   90.00
_cell.angle_gamma   90.00
#
_symmetry.space_group_name_H-M   'P 1'
#
loop_
_entity.id
_entity.type
_entity.pdbx_description
1 polymer ?
#
loop_
_entity_poly.entity_id
_entity_poly.type
_entity_poly.pdbx_seq_one_letter_code
_entity_poly.pdbx_strand_id
1 'polypeptide(L)' 'MDEQKLNYILSALKGIDYGSVVITIHNGHITQVDTTKKTRFPAHQENLRVQQAKRSHYR' A
#
# COMPACT_ATOMS: atom_id res chain seq x y z
N MET A 1 13.55 24.75 -5.28
CA MET A 1 14.00 23.39 -5.66
C MET A 1 13.58 22.35 -4.63
N ASP A 2 13.90 22.52 -3.35
CA ASP A 2 13.55 21.53 -2.31
C ASP A 2 12.03 21.41 -2.09
N GLU A 3 11.31 22.53 -2.13
CA GLU A 3 9.85 22.56 -2.00
C GLU A 3 9.14 21.80 -3.14
N GLN A 4 9.68 21.83 -4.35
CA GLN A 4 9.12 21.08 -5.48
C GLN A 4 9.29 19.56 -5.29
N LYS A 5 10.44 19.12 -4.76
CA LYS A 5 10.69 17.72 -4.43
C LYS A 5 9.78 17.25 -3.30
N LEU A 6 9.59 18.08 -2.28
CA LEU A 6 8.68 17.81 -1.18
C LEU A 6 7.23 17.66 -1.67
N ASN A 7 6.76 18.61 -2.48
CA ASN A 7 5.42 18.56 -3.07
C ASN A 7 5.22 17.33 -3.97
N TYR A 8 6.26 16.91 -4.69
CA TYR A 8 6.24 15.68 -5.49
C TYR A 8 6.11 14.42 -4.61
N ILE A 9 6.87 14.33 -3.52
CA ILE A 9 6.76 13.19 -2.59
C ILE A 9 5.37 13.15 -1.95
N LEU A 10 4.85 14.31 -1.53
CA LEU A 10 3.50 14.44 -0.98
C LEU A 10 2.42 13.99 -1.96
N SER A 11 2.53 14.38 -3.24
CA SER A 11 1.55 13.97 -4.26
C SER A 11 1.65 12.48 -4.58
N ALA A 12 2.86 11.91 -4.62
CA ALA A 12 3.08 10.48 -4.79
C ALA A 12 2.40 9.67 -3.68
N LEU A 13 2.59 10.07 -2.42
CA LEU A 13 1.97 9.40 -1.26
C LEU A 13 0.44 9.48 -1.28
N LYS A 14 -0.13 10.65 -1.61
CA LYS A 14 -1.59 10.83 -1.68
C LYS A 14 -2.27 9.97 -2.75
N GLY A 15 -1.54 9.57 -3.79
CA GLY A 15 -2.07 8.79 -4.91
C GLY A 15 -2.02 7.27 -4.72
N ILE A 16 -1.64 6.76 -3.55
CA ILE A 16 -1.42 5.33 -3.28
C ILE A 16 -2.37 4.87 -2.17
N ASP A 17 -3.37 4.06 -2.54
CA ASP A 17 -4.23 3.39 -1.54
C ASP A 17 -3.50 2.22 -0.85
N TYR A 18 -2.67 1.50 -1.61
CA TYR A 18 -1.79 0.45 -1.12
C TYR A 18 -0.54 0.33 -1.99
N GLY A 19 0.63 0.25 -1.37
CA GLY A 19 1.91 0.31 -2.09
C GLY A 19 3.06 0.88 -1.26
N SER A 20 4.05 1.45 -1.93
CA SER A 20 5.23 2.03 -1.30
C SER A 20 5.84 3.14 -2.16
N VAL A 21 6.41 4.15 -1.50
CA VAL A 21 7.31 5.14 -2.10
C VAL A 21 8.71 4.88 -1.57
N VAL A 22 9.70 4.77 -2.46
CA VAL A 22 11.12 4.57 -2.12
C VAL A 22 11.89 5.80 -2.57
N ILE A 23 12.65 6.39 -1.66
CA ILE A 23 13.42 7.60 -1.91
C ILE A 23 14.89 7.27 -1.74
N THR A 24 15.69 7.53 -2.78
CA THR A 24 17.14 7.34 -2.74
C THR A 24 17.82 8.68 -2.53
N ILE A 25 18.70 8.74 -1.53
CA ILE A 25 19.48 9.92 -1.18
C ILE A 25 20.95 9.61 -1.44
N HIS A 26 21.63 10.51 -2.15
CA HIS A 26 23.07 10.46 -2.36
C HIS A 26 23.66 11.84 -2.13
N ASN A 27 24.74 11.93 -1.35
CA ASN A 27 25.39 13.19 -0.97
C ASN A 27 24.43 14.23 -0.38
N GLY A 28 23.48 13.80 0.47
CA GLY A 28 22.50 14.69 1.10
C GLY A 28 21.40 15.21 0.16
N HIS A 29 21.38 14.77 -1.09
CA HIS A 29 20.36 15.15 -2.07
C HIS A 29 19.52 13.95 -2.50
N ILE A 30 18.22 14.17 -2.62
CA ILE A 30 17.32 13.21 -3.24
C ILE A 30 17.68 13.12 -4.72
N THR A 31 18.07 11.91 -5.14
CA THR A 31 18.44 11.58 -6.52
C THR A 31 17.35 10.80 -7.25
N GLN A 32 16.56 9.99 -6.52
CA GLN A 32 15.50 9.15 -7.10
C GLN A 32 14.29 9.07 -6.19
N VAL A 33 13.11 8.95 -6.80
CA VAL A 33 11.84 8.69 -6.12
C VAL A 33 11.08 7.65 -6.95
N ASP A 34 10.93 6.46 -6.41
CA ASP A 34 10.19 5.36 -7.03
C ASP A 34 8.85 5.16 -6.33
N THR A 35 7.78 5.12 -7.11
CA THR A 35 6.42 4.91 -6.59
C THR A 35 5.87 3.59 -7.08
N THR A 36 5.58 2.68 -6.15
CA THR A 36 4.94 1.39 -6.45
C THR A 36 3.50 1.40 -5.96
N LYS A 37 2.55 1.28 -6.87
CA LYS A 37 1.14 1.05 -6.55
C LYS A 37 0.84 -0.45 -6.58
N LYS A 38 0.07 -0.94 -5.61
CA LYS A 38 -0.33 -2.33 -5.50
C LYS A 38 -1.84 -2.38 -5.27
N THR A 39 -2.53 -3.23 -6.01
CA THR A 39 -3.94 -3.52 -5.75
C THR A 39 -4.02 -4.80 -4.94
N ARG A 40 -4.62 -4.73 -3.74
CA ARG A 40 -4.95 -5.95 -2.99
C ARG A 40 -6.30 -6.44 -3.46
N PHE A 41 -6.31 -7.64 -4.05
CA PHE A 41 -7.54 -8.38 -4.19
C PHE A 41 -7.86 -8.98 -2.82
N PRO A 42 -8.98 -8.61 -2.20
CA PRO A 42 -9.38 -9.27 -0.95
C PRO A 42 -9.46 -10.76 -1.23
N ALA A 43 -8.85 -11.57 -0.37
CA ALA A 43 -9.08 -13.00 -0.40
C ALA A 43 -10.58 -13.19 -0.19
N HIS A 44 -11.25 -13.62 -1.25
CA HIS A 44 -12.69 -13.86 -1.32
C HIS A 44 -13.14 -14.56 -0.04
N GLN A 45 -14.18 -14.02 0.60
CA GLN A 45 -15.20 -14.57 1.51
C GLN A 45 -15.24 -16.06 1.96
N GLU A 46 -14.20 -16.88 1.79
CA GLU A 46 -14.14 -18.29 2.17
C GLU A 46 -14.22 -18.50 3.68
N ASN A 47 -13.75 -17.53 4.46
CA ASN A 47 -13.81 -17.63 5.92
C ASN A 47 -15.23 -17.44 6.49
N LEU A 48 -16.19 -16.89 5.73
CA LEU A 48 -17.55 -16.71 6.23
C LEU A 48 -18.39 -17.99 6.10
N ARG A 49 -18.17 -18.79 5.04
CA ARG A 49 -18.88 -20.06 4.83
C ARG A 49 -18.33 -21.20 5.69
N VAL A 50 -17.01 -21.27 5.87
CA VAL A 50 -16.38 -22.30 6.72
C VAL A 50 -16.71 -22.10 8.20
N GLN A 51 -16.91 -20.86 8.65
CA GLN A 51 -17.32 -20.55 10.03
C GLN A 51 -18.80 -20.89 10.32
N GLN A 52 -19.68 -20.79 9.32
CA GLN A 52 -21.09 -21.16 9.46
C GLN A 52 -21.30 -22.68 9.48
N ALA A 53 -20.54 -23.44 8.67
CA ALA A 53 -20.59 -24.91 8.67
C ALA A 53 -20.09 -25.53 9.98
N LYS A 54 -19.06 -24.94 10.61
CA LYS A 54 -18.53 -25.42 11.91
C LYS A 54 -19.45 -25.14 13.10
N ARG A 55 -20.32 -24.12 13.02
CA ARG A 55 -21.29 -23.79 14.08
C ARG A 55 -22.53 -24.68 14.09
N SER A 56 -22.88 -25.31 12.96
CA SER A 56 -24.00 -26.27 12.92
C SER A 56 -23.64 -27.64 13.51
N HIS A 57 -22.35 -27.99 13.55
CA HIS A 57 -21.89 -29.31 13.98
C HIS A 57 -21.69 -29.44 15.50
N TYR A 58 -21.87 -28.34 16.24
CA TYR A 58 -21.84 -28.30 17.70
C TYR A 58 -23.25 -27.96 18.24
N ARG A 59 -24.27 -28.61 17.68
CA ARG A 59 -25.59 -28.76 18.31
C ARG A 59 -25.69 -30.15 18.91
#